data_AF-A0A220SXW8-F1
#
_entry.id   AF-A0A220SXW8-F1
#
_cell.length_a   1.000
_cell.length_b   1.000
_cell.length_c   1.000
_cell.angle_alpha   90.00
_cell.angle_beta   90.00
_cell.angle_gamma   90.00
#
_symmetry.space_group_name_H-M   'P 1'
#
loop_
_entity.id
_entity.type
_entity.pdbx_description
1 polymer ?
#
loop_
_entity_poly.entity_id
_entity_poly.type
_entity_poly.pdbx_seq_one_letter_code
_entity_poly.pdbx_strand_id
1 'polypeptide(L)' 'MKTKQEWLFQLRKCTSRDTLEKVIEINRYKLPLSESEAFYSAADHHRAELVMNKLYDKVPSGVWKYVH' A
#
# COMPACT_ATOMS: atom_id res chain seq x y z
N MET A 1 -15.21 -8.46 -3.78
CA MET A 1 -14.32 -7.31 -3.94
C MET A 1 -13.72 -7.02 -2.59
N LYS A 2 -12.41 -7.16 -2.47
CA LYS A 2 -11.72 -6.90 -1.21
C LYS A 2 -11.60 -5.39 -0.96
N THR A 3 -11.82 -4.94 0.26
CA THR A 3 -11.78 -3.51 0.58
C THR A 3 -10.34 -2.99 0.70
N LYS A 4 -10.13 -1.67 0.60
CA LYS A 4 -8.82 -1.03 0.83
C LYS A 4 -8.21 -1.47 2.18
N GLN A 5 -9.02 -1.52 3.24
CA GLN A 5 -8.55 -1.88 4.58
C GLN A 5 -8.03 -3.32 4.63
N GLU A 6 -8.75 -4.25 4.01
CA GLU A 6 -8.31 -5.66 3.97
C GLU A 6 -7.01 -5.83 3.19
N TRP A 7 -6.85 -5.11 2.07
CA TRP A 7 -5.57 -5.05 1.37
C TRP A 7 -4.47 -4.46 2.26
N LEU A 8 -4.75 -3.35 2.94
CA LEU A 8 -3.78 -2.69 3.83
C LEU A 8 -3.31 -3.62 4.95
N PHE A 9 -4.22 -4.37 5.60
CA PHE A 9 -3.85 -5.35 6.62
C PHE A 9 -2.96 -6.47 6.09
N GLN A 10 -3.15 -6.89 4.83
CA GLN A 10 -2.26 -7.85 4.19
C GLN A 10 -0.90 -7.23 3.86
N LEU A 11 -0.88 -6.02 3.31
CA LEU A 11 0.34 -5.30 2.95
C LEU A 11 1.19 -4.93 4.17
N ARG A 12 0.57 -4.65 5.33
CA ARG A 12 1.26 -4.41 6.60
C ARG A 12 2.08 -5.60 7.11
N LYS A 13 1.88 -6.82 6.56
CA LYS A 13 2.76 -7.96 6.84
C LYS A 13 4.12 -7.81 6.14
N CYS A 14 4.20 -7.00 5.10
CA CYS A 14 5.45 -6.65 4.45
C CYS A 14 6.13 -5.55 5.25
N THR A 15 7.30 -5.82 5.81
CA THR A 15 8.07 -4.83 6.58
C THR A 15 9.14 -4.11 5.75
N SER A 16 9.32 -4.53 4.49
CA SER A 16 10.35 -4.00 3.59
C SER A 16 9.72 -3.37 2.35
N ARG A 17 10.21 -2.19 1.98
CA ARG A 17 9.80 -1.48 0.74
C ARG A 17 10.00 -2.37 -0.48
N ASP A 18 11.15 -3.04 -0.56
CA ASP A 18 11.50 -3.95 -1.66
C ASP A 18 10.45 -5.06 -1.85
N THR A 19 9.99 -5.66 -0.75
CA THR A 19 8.94 -6.68 -0.75
C THR A 19 7.60 -6.09 -1.21
N LEU A 20 7.25 -4.89 -0.72
CA LEU A 20 6.02 -4.21 -1.12
C LEU A 20 6.01 -3.92 -2.62
N GLU A 21 7.13 -3.46 -3.19
CA GLU A 21 7.24 -3.15 -4.62
C GLU A 21 7.10 -4.40 -5.50
N LYS A 22 7.74 -5.52 -5.11
CA LYS A 22 7.54 -6.81 -5.77
C LYS A 22 6.09 -7.28 -5.71
N VAL A 23 5.43 -7.12 -4.56
CA VAL A 23 4.01 -7.46 -4.41
C VAL A 23 3.15 -6.60 -5.33
N ILE A 24 3.40 -5.29 -5.41
CA ILE A 24 2.68 -4.38 -6.32
C ILE A 24 2.86 -4.81 -7.77
N GLU A 25 4.09 -5.12 -8.19
CA GLU A 25 4.39 -5.55 -9.56
C GLU A 25 3.65 -6.84 -9.91
N ILE A 26 3.71 -7.87 -9.05
CA ILE A 26 3.02 -9.15 -9.29
C ILE A 26 1.50 -8.95 -9.33
N ASN A 27 0.95 -8.14 -8.43
CA ASN A 27 -0.49 -7.91 -8.36
C ASN A 27 -1.01 -7.04 -9.51
N ARG A 28 -0.19 -6.16 -10.10
CA ARG A 28 -0.57 -5.37 -11.29
C ARG A 28 -1.01 -6.25 -12.45
N TYR A 29 -0.39 -7.41 -12.64
CA TYR A 29 -0.72 -8.32 -13.73
C TYR A 29 -1.76 -9.37 -13.33
N LYS A 30 -1.92 -9.64 -12.02
CA LYS A 30 -2.84 -10.67 -11.51
C LYS A 30 -4.22 -10.14 -11.13
N LEU A 31 -4.32 -8.87 -10.72
CA LEU A 31 -5.56 -8.30 -10.22
C LEU A 31 -6.39 -7.66 -11.35
N PRO A 32 -7.72 -7.84 -11.33
CA PRO A 32 -8.62 -7.12 -12.23
C PRO A 32 -8.66 -5.63 -11.86
N LEU A 33 -8.92 -4.77 -12.85
CA LEU A 33 -8.98 -3.31 -12.68
C LEU A 33 -9.89 -2.88 -11.51
N SER A 34 -11.03 -3.55 -11.34
CA SER A 34 -12.00 -3.27 -10.27
C SER A 34 -11.47 -3.48 -8.86
N GLU A 35 -10.46 -4.34 -8.68
CA GLU A 35 -9.80 -4.54 -7.38
C GLU A 35 -8.44 -3.84 -7.29
N SER A 36 -7.87 -3.47 -8.44
CA SER A 36 -6.60 -2.77 -8.53
C SER A 36 -6.65 -1.40 -7.86
N GLU A 37 -7.77 -0.66 -7.97
CA GLU A 37 -7.91 0.67 -7.36
C GLU A 37 -7.80 0.60 -5.82
N ALA A 38 -8.53 -0.33 -5.20
CA ALA A 38 -8.48 -0.55 -3.76
C ALA A 38 -7.10 -1.04 -3.29
N PHE A 39 -6.45 -1.90 -4.10
CA PHE A 39 -5.10 -2.39 -3.85
C PHE A 39 -4.05 -1.27 -3.92
N TYR A 40 -4.05 -0.46 -4.97
CA TYR A 40 -3.11 0.64 -5.14
C TYR A 40 -3.27 1.68 -4.03
N SER A 41 -4.51 2.04 -3.67
CA SER A 41 -4.78 2.95 -2.54
C SER A 41 -4.23 2.41 -1.21
N ALA A 42 -4.30 1.09 -0.98
CA ALA A 42 -3.71 0.46 0.19
C ALA A 42 -2.18 0.41 0.12
N ALA A 43 -1.61 0.20 -1.06
CA ALA A 43 -0.18 0.17 -1.30
C ALA A 43 0.48 1.55 -1.07
N ASP A 44 -0.13 2.63 -1.56
CA ASP A 44 0.34 4.00 -1.32
C ASP A 44 0.26 4.38 0.16
N HIS A 45 -0.82 3.97 0.84
CA HIS A 45 -0.93 4.13 2.29
C HIS A 45 0.22 3.42 3.00
N HIS A 46 0.46 2.15 2.67
CA HIS A 46 1.52 1.38 3.30
C HIS A 46 2.92 1.91 2.97
N ARG A 47 3.16 2.42 1.75
CA ARG A 47 4.39 3.13 1.39
C ARG A 47 4.66 4.31 2.34
N ALA A 48 3.64 5.11 2.62
CA ALA A 48 3.74 6.21 3.58
C ALA A 48 4.09 5.71 4.99
N GLU A 49 3.50 4.60 5.43
CA GLU A 49 3.81 3.99 6.73
C GLU A 49 5.26 3.51 6.82
N LEU A 50 5.77 2.88 5.75
CA LEU A 50 7.15 2.39 5.68
C LEU A 50 8.16 3.54 5.66
N VAL A 51 7.90 4.60 4.89
CA VAL A 51 8.78 5.79 4.83
C VAL A 51 8.88 6.50 6.17
N MET A 52 7.76 6.64 6.88
CA MET A 52 7.71 7.30 8.18
C MET A 52 8.04 6.35 9.34
N ASN A 53 8.19 5.05 9.07
CA ASN A 53 8.32 3.98 10.05
C ASN A 53 7.23 4.05 11.15
N LYS A 54 5.98 4.37 10.75
CA LYS A 54 4.84 4.58 11.65
C LYS A 54 3.53 4.17 10.98
N LEU A 55 2.67 3.47 11.73
CA LEU A 55 1.33 3.12 11.27
C LEU A 55 0.39 4.33 11.39
N TYR A 56 -0.39 4.56 10.33
CA TYR A 56 -1.38 5.63 10.28
C TYR A 56 -2.78 5.06 10.07
N ASP A 57 -3.76 5.60 10.77
CA ASP A 57 -5.18 5.38 10.44
C ASP A 57 -5.56 6.14 9.17
N LYS A 58 -5.11 7.40 9.07
CA LYS A 58 -5.14 8.23 7.87
C LYS A 58 -3.77 8.85 7.64
N VAL A 59 -3.25 8.72 6.43
CA VAL A 59 -1.96 9.31 6.05
C VAL A 59 -2.10 10.84 6.02
N PRO A 60 -1.34 11.59 6.83
CA PRO A 60 -1.36 13.05 6.80
C PRO A 60 -0.86 13.57 5.44
N SER A 61 -1.42 14.68 4.96
CA SER A 61 -1.01 15.25 3.67
C SER A 61 0.49 15.58 3.60
N GLY A 62 1.07 15.99 4.73
CA GLY A 62 2.49 16.28 4.84
C GLY A 62 3.42 15.07 4.78
N VAL A 63 2.90 13.83 4.83
CA VAL A 63 3.72 12.62 4.68
C VAL A 63 4.01 12.30 3.22
N TRP A 64 3.06 12.61 2.31
CA TRP A 64 3.21 12.31 0.89
C TRP A 64 4.44 12.96 0.24
N LYS A 65 4.94 14.07 0.81
CA LYS A 65 6.19 14.71 0.35
C LYS A 65 7.45 13.85 0.55
N TYR A 66 7.37 12.83 1.41
CA TYR A 66 8.47 11.89 1.67
C TYR A 66 8.33 10.58 0.88
N VAL A 67 7.17 10.35 0.25
CA VAL A 67 6.92 9.16 -0.56
C VAL A 67 7.36 9.47 -1.98
N HIS A 68 8.53 8.95 -2.38
CA HIS A 68 9.07 9.01 -3.74
C HIS A 68 8.91 7.68 -4.47
#